data_AF-A0A7W1G5Y7-F1
#
_entry.id   AF-A0A7W1G5Y7-F1
#
_cell.length_a   1.000
_cell.length_b   1.000
_cell.length_c   1.000
_cell.angle_alpha   90.00
_cell.angle_beta   90.00
_cell.angle_gamma   90.00
#
_symmetry.space_group_name_H-M   'P 1'
#
loop_
_entity.id
_entity.type
_entity.pdbx_description
1 polymer ?
#
loop_
_entity_poly.entity_id
_entity_poly.type
_entity_poly.pdbx_seq_one_letter_code
_entity_poly.pdbx_strand_id
1 'polypeptide(L)'
;MSKRAPHDFHDRLTKAQPTLTRKMTRVAHYLSAHYRDAAFMTTRELAKAAGVSLATVVRFPMAIGYADFDALRDSVRSRVNFDLGGVERLKTLPAGRSAGAMLRRVIEADLESLRTLAASFSEEDLEEFTRLIQEARRVTILGFRYLSSAADYFAYSLSKIKAGVSAITRGDSTLSDRIQTMDGDDLVVVIAFARYPSDLVAAARRVHARGLRMIAITDSPMSPVAPLAETTLYVKTDMVEFVGSLSAPTALMNAIVSYLGIRLGKSAIRRLQALEESVTATGIYVPGKGSRPADALADLIGIAGKRARTR
;
A
#
# COMPACT_ATOMS: atom_id res chain seq x y z
N MET A 1 -15.74 16.50 17.75
CA MET A 1 -15.12 17.43 16.76
C MET A 1 -14.28 16.61 15.81
N SER A 2 -14.71 16.46 14.56
CA SER A 2 -14.10 15.57 13.56
C SER A 2 -12.73 16.11 13.12
N LYS A 3 -11.64 15.39 13.43
CA LYS A 3 -10.29 15.72 12.97
C LYS A 3 -10.21 15.41 11.47
N ARG A 4 -10.38 16.43 10.62
CA ARG A 4 -10.22 16.34 9.16
C ARG A 4 -8.77 16.00 8.81
N ALA A 5 -8.60 15.12 7.82
CA ALA A 5 -7.29 14.80 7.26
C ALA A 5 -6.66 16.05 6.63
N PRO A 6 -5.32 16.19 6.60
CA PRO A 6 -4.65 17.48 6.38
C PRO A 6 -4.86 18.15 5.01
N HIS A 7 -5.51 17.50 4.04
CA HIS A 7 -5.72 18.03 2.68
C HIS A 7 -7.06 17.59 2.09
N ASP A 8 -8.16 17.82 2.80
CA ASP A 8 -9.52 17.53 2.32
C ASP A 8 -9.87 18.41 1.10
N PHE A 9 -10.47 17.81 0.06
CA PHE A 9 -11.05 18.54 -1.08
C PHE A 9 -11.93 19.70 -0.59
N HIS A 10 -12.73 19.47 0.47
CA HIS A 10 -13.56 20.51 1.07
C HIS A 10 -12.75 21.61 1.74
N ASP A 11 -11.58 21.33 2.32
CA ASP A 11 -10.75 22.36 2.95
C ASP A 11 -10.10 23.25 1.90
N ARG A 12 -9.59 22.67 0.81
CA ARG A 12 -9.08 23.43 -0.36
C ARG A 12 -10.19 24.26 -1.00
N LEU A 13 -11.36 23.67 -1.18
CA LEU A 13 -12.53 24.35 -1.71
C LEU A 13 -12.99 25.52 -0.82
N THR A 14 -13.03 25.31 0.50
CA THR A 14 -13.42 26.34 1.47
C THR A 14 -12.42 27.50 1.46
N LYS A 15 -11.12 27.21 1.44
CA LYS A 15 -10.05 28.22 1.37
C LYS A 15 -10.08 29.03 0.08
N ALA A 16 -10.36 28.37 -1.05
CA ALA A 16 -10.38 29.01 -2.36
C ALA A 16 -11.72 29.71 -2.68
N GLN A 17 -12.79 29.44 -1.92
CA GLN A 17 -14.14 29.97 -2.17
C GLN A 17 -14.18 31.50 -2.44
N PRO A 18 -13.42 32.36 -1.72
CA PRO A 18 -13.44 33.81 -1.96
C PRO A 18 -12.84 34.23 -3.31
N THR A 19 -11.98 33.41 -3.92
CA THR A 19 -11.24 33.76 -5.15
C THR A 19 -11.85 33.14 -6.40
N LEU A 20 -12.91 32.33 -6.26
CA LEU A 20 -13.56 31.67 -7.40
C LEU A 20 -14.41 32.63 -8.21
N THR A 21 -14.26 32.59 -9.53
CA THR A 21 -15.19 33.25 -10.45
C THR A 21 -16.59 32.63 -10.36
N ARG A 22 -17.64 33.37 -10.74
CA ARG A 22 -19.04 32.87 -10.74
C ARG A 22 -19.21 31.51 -11.43
N LYS A 23 -18.48 31.26 -12.53
CA LYS A 23 -18.52 29.96 -13.24
C LYS A 23 -17.79 28.87 -12.46
N MET A 24 -16.66 29.17 -11.82
CA MET A 24 -15.94 28.24 -10.95
C MET A 24 -16.72 27.92 -9.66
N THR A 25 -17.45 28.89 -9.10
CA THR A 25 -18.35 28.67 -7.96
C THR A 25 -19.44 27.65 -8.30
N ARG A 26 -19.95 27.63 -9.53
CA ARG A 26 -20.91 26.60 -9.98
C ARG A 26 -20.30 25.20 -10.00
N VAL A 27 -19.05 25.08 -10.45
CA VAL A 27 -18.30 23.81 -10.39
C VAL A 27 -18.10 23.37 -8.94
N ALA A 28 -17.71 24.30 -8.05
CA ALA A 28 -17.54 24.05 -6.62
C ALA A 28 -18.84 23.58 -5.94
N HIS A 29 -19.98 24.22 -6.25
CA HIS A 29 -21.29 23.83 -5.72
C HIS A 29 -21.69 22.44 -6.20
N TYR A 30 -21.56 22.16 -7.50
CA TYR A 30 -21.87 20.84 -8.04
C TYR A 30 -21.01 19.76 -7.40
N LEU A 31 -19.69 19.96 -7.35
CA LEU A 31 -18.77 19.03 -6.71
C LEU A 31 -19.08 18.86 -5.22
N SER A 32 -19.49 19.91 -4.49
CA SER A 32 -19.82 19.77 -3.06
C SER A 32 -21.10 18.96 -2.83
N ALA A 33 -22.13 19.20 -3.65
CA ALA A 33 -23.43 18.55 -3.53
C ALA A 33 -23.43 17.11 -4.08
N HIS A 34 -22.61 16.85 -5.11
CA HIS A 34 -22.61 15.61 -5.90
C HIS A 34 -21.22 14.99 -6.02
N TYR A 35 -20.34 15.16 -5.02
CA TYR A 35 -18.95 14.69 -5.06
C TYR A 35 -18.84 13.18 -5.38
N ARG A 36 -19.83 12.38 -4.96
CA ARG A 36 -19.92 10.94 -5.23
C ARG A 36 -20.03 10.62 -6.72
N ASP A 37 -20.94 11.30 -7.41
CA ASP A 37 -21.17 11.09 -8.83
C ASP A 37 -20.04 11.75 -9.64
N ALA A 38 -19.63 12.95 -9.23
CA ALA A 38 -18.59 13.72 -9.91
C ALA A 38 -17.21 13.05 -9.87
N ALA A 39 -16.94 12.19 -8.88
CA ALA A 39 -15.74 11.37 -8.81
C ALA A 39 -15.54 10.49 -10.06
N PHE A 40 -16.61 10.13 -10.77
CA PHE A 40 -16.56 9.24 -11.93
C PHE A 40 -16.83 9.96 -13.26
N MET A 41 -17.02 11.27 -13.24
CA MET A 41 -17.28 12.07 -14.44
C MET A 41 -15.99 12.43 -15.20
N THR A 42 -16.10 12.49 -16.52
CA THR A 42 -15.16 13.18 -17.40
C THR A 42 -15.30 14.70 -17.26
N THR A 43 -14.30 15.44 -17.73
CA THR A 43 -14.35 16.91 -17.76
C THR A 43 -15.56 17.44 -18.55
N ARG A 44 -15.99 16.75 -19.61
CA ARG A 44 -17.18 17.12 -20.40
C ARG A 44 -18.48 16.87 -19.65
N GLU A 45 -18.60 15.72 -19.00
CA GLU A 45 -19.79 15.38 -18.19
C GLU A 45 -19.94 16.34 -17.03
N LEU A 46 -18.85 16.65 -16.32
CA LEU A 46 -18.86 17.62 -15.24
C LEU A 46 -19.20 19.03 -15.73
N ALA A 47 -18.68 19.43 -16.90
CA ALA A 47 -19.00 20.73 -17.49
C ALA A 47 -20.49 20.84 -17.82
N LYS A 48 -21.07 19.77 -18.40
CA LYS A 48 -22.50 19.68 -18.69
C LYS A 48 -23.32 19.71 -17.40
N ALA A 49 -22.96 18.92 -16.40
CA ALA A 49 -23.71 18.79 -15.15
C ALA A 49 -23.66 20.07 -14.29
N ALA A 50 -22.51 20.74 -14.23
CA ALA A 50 -22.38 22.05 -13.57
C ALA A 50 -22.92 23.22 -14.42
N GLY A 51 -23.25 22.97 -15.69
CA GLY A 51 -23.74 23.94 -16.67
C GLY A 51 -22.73 25.05 -16.98
N VAL A 52 -21.46 24.68 -17.17
CA VAL A 52 -20.34 25.57 -17.48
C VAL A 52 -19.58 25.11 -18.73
N SER A 53 -18.64 25.92 -19.21
CA SER A 53 -17.78 25.51 -20.33
C SER A 53 -16.71 24.51 -19.89
N LEU A 54 -16.24 23.67 -20.81
CA LEU A 54 -15.12 22.74 -20.59
C LEU A 54 -13.87 23.46 -20.07
N ALA A 55 -13.54 24.62 -20.64
CA ALA A 55 -12.42 25.46 -20.20
C ALA A 55 -12.55 25.98 -18.76
N THR A 56 -13.78 26.06 -18.22
CA THR A 56 -13.98 26.39 -16.80
C THR A 56 -13.61 25.19 -15.93
N VAL A 57 -14.05 23.99 -16.30
CA VAL A 57 -13.74 22.75 -15.59
C VAL A 57 -12.25 22.44 -15.61
N VAL A 58 -11.56 22.67 -16.73
CA VAL A 58 -10.11 22.43 -16.83
C VAL A 58 -9.31 23.40 -15.96
N ARG A 59 -9.75 24.65 -15.81
CA ARG A 59 -9.05 25.65 -14.97
C ARG A 59 -9.40 25.60 -13.49
N PHE A 60 -10.54 24.99 -13.15
CA PHE A 60 -11.03 24.93 -11.77
C PHE A 60 -10.07 24.23 -10.79
N PRO A 61 -9.46 23.06 -11.11
CA PRO A 61 -8.52 22.38 -10.22
C PRO A 61 -7.37 23.27 -9.75
N MET A 62 -6.74 24.00 -10.67
CA MET A 62 -5.65 24.94 -10.38
C MET A 62 -6.10 26.07 -9.45
N ALA A 63 -7.32 26.58 -9.65
CA ALA A 63 -7.89 27.64 -8.80
C ALA A 63 -8.11 27.19 -7.34
N ILE A 64 -8.19 25.89 -7.07
CA ILE A 64 -8.32 25.32 -5.73
C ILE A 64 -7.05 24.54 -5.29
N GLY A 65 -5.94 24.72 -6.01
CA GLY A 65 -4.61 24.25 -5.64
C GLY A 65 -4.26 22.82 -6.07
N TYR A 66 -4.98 22.20 -7.01
CA TYR A 66 -4.57 20.94 -7.66
C TYR A 66 -3.79 21.21 -8.95
N ALA A 67 -2.90 20.29 -9.32
CA ALA A 67 -2.13 20.40 -10.56
C ALA A 67 -3.02 20.37 -11.81
N ASP A 68 -3.99 19.46 -11.83
CA ASP A 68 -4.89 19.25 -12.97
C ASP A 68 -6.23 18.61 -12.54
N PHE A 69 -7.07 18.31 -13.51
CA PHE A 69 -8.37 17.68 -13.28
C PHE A 69 -8.25 16.25 -12.73
N ASP A 70 -7.23 15.50 -13.13
CA ASP A 70 -7.05 14.12 -12.69
C ASP A 70 -6.64 14.09 -11.21
N ALA A 71 -5.77 15.00 -10.76
CA ALA A 71 -5.39 15.19 -9.36
C ALA A 71 -6.60 15.60 -8.50
N LEU A 72 -7.46 16.50 -8.98
CA LEU A 72 -8.72 16.83 -8.32
C LEU A 72 -9.63 15.60 -8.24
N ARG A 73 -9.81 14.88 -9.36
CA ARG A 73 -10.68 13.71 -9.44
C ARG A 73 -10.20 12.60 -8.52
N ASP A 74 -8.90 12.34 -8.45
CA ASP A 74 -8.30 11.36 -7.55
C ASP A 74 -8.53 11.75 -6.07
N SER A 75 -8.43 13.04 -5.74
CA SER A 75 -8.74 13.54 -4.40
C SER A 75 -10.22 13.37 -4.04
N VAL A 76 -11.13 13.69 -4.97
CA VAL A 76 -12.58 13.50 -4.79
C VAL A 76 -12.92 12.00 -4.69
N ARG A 77 -12.33 11.15 -5.53
CA ARG A 77 -12.46 9.68 -5.47
C ARG A 77 -11.96 9.13 -4.15
N SER A 78 -10.81 9.58 -3.65
CA SER A 78 -10.28 9.18 -2.35
C SER A 78 -11.27 9.51 -1.23
N ARG A 79 -11.91 10.69 -1.30
CA ARG A 79 -12.97 11.08 -0.36
C ARG A 79 -14.23 10.23 -0.49
N VAL A 80 -14.69 9.95 -1.70
CA VAL A 80 -15.81 9.03 -1.94
C VAL A 80 -15.49 7.65 -1.41
N ASN A 81 -14.26 7.16 -1.63
CA ASN A 81 -13.83 5.88 -1.12
C ASN A 81 -13.75 5.82 0.41
N PHE A 82 -13.41 6.95 1.03
CA PHE A 82 -13.44 7.13 2.48
C PHE A 82 -14.87 7.14 3.03
N ASP A 83 -15.79 7.84 2.36
CA ASP A 83 -17.18 8.04 2.80
C ASP A 83 -18.10 6.84 2.46
N LEU A 84 -17.81 6.08 1.40
CA LEU A 84 -18.50 4.84 1.08
C LEU A 84 -18.06 3.74 2.05
N GLY A 85 -18.83 3.59 3.13
CA GLY A 85 -18.75 2.41 3.98
C GLY A 85 -19.07 1.12 3.21
N GLY A 86 -18.66 -0.03 3.78
CA GLY A 86 -18.85 -1.34 3.13
C GLY A 86 -20.31 -1.65 2.74
N VAL A 87 -21.28 -1.09 3.46
CA VAL A 87 -22.72 -1.24 3.16
C VAL A 87 -23.11 -0.57 1.85
N GLU A 88 -22.64 0.66 1.59
CA GLU A 88 -22.98 1.36 0.35
C GLU A 88 -22.27 0.71 -0.84
N ARG A 89 -21.03 0.20 -0.65
CA ARG A 89 -20.37 -0.63 -1.67
C ARG A 89 -21.16 -1.90 -1.98
N LEU A 90 -21.72 -2.57 -0.95
CA LEU A 90 -22.57 -3.76 -1.15
C LEU A 90 -23.77 -3.44 -2.04
N LYS A 91 -24.41 -2.30 -1.81
CA LYS A 91 -25.56 -1.86 -2.59
C LYS A 91 -25.20 -1.49 -4.03
N THR A 92 -23.97 -1.05 -4.29
CA THR A 92 -23.49 -0.76 -5.66
C THR A 92 -23.11 -2.01 -6.44
N LEU A 93 -22.94 -3.17 -5.79
CA LEU A 93 -22.71 -4.41 -6.51
C LEU A 93 -24.00 -4.83 -7.21
N PRO A 94 -23.96 -5.14 -8.52
CA PRO A 94 -25.16 -5.54 -9.26
C PRO A 94 -25.78 -6.79 -8.64
N ALA A 95 -27.06 -6.71 -8.25
CA ALA A 95 -27.82 -7.88 -7.80
C ALA A 95 -27.89 -8.93 -8.92
N GLY A 96 -27.81 -10.23 -8.55
CA GLY A 96 -28.04 -11.34 -9.49
C GLY A 96 -26.84 -11.78 -10.35
N ARG A 97 -25.60 -11.39 -10.04
CA ARG A 97 -24.42 -11.98 -10.68
C ARG A 97 -24.08 -13.37 -10.12
N SER A 98 -23.64 -14.29 -10.98
CA SER A 98 -23.11 -15.59 -10.55
C SER A 98 -21.75 -15.43 -9.85
N ALA A 99 -21.39 -16.39 -8.99
CA ALA A 99 -20.08 -16.40 -8.31
C ALA A 99 -18.91 -16.28 -9.31
N GLY A 100 -18.98 -16.94 -10.47
CA GLY A 100 -17.96 -16.84 -11.52
C GLY A 100 -17.89 -15.48 -12.22
N ALA A 101 -18.99 -14.72 -12.29
CA ALA A 101 -18.96 -13.35 -12.78
C ALA A 101 -18.34 -12.39 -11.75
N MET A 102 -18.51 -12.65 -10.45
CA MET A 102 -17.83 -11.89 -9.40
C MET A 102 -16.32 -12.17 -9.41
N LEU A 103 -15.91 -13.44 -9.43
CA LEU A 103 -14.50 -13.82 -9.47
C LEU A 103 -13.75 -13.15 -10.64
N ARG A 104 -14.32 -13.19 -11.85
CA ARG A 104 -13.73 -12.52 -13.02
C ARG A 104 -13.58 -11.02 -12.84
N ARG A 105 -14.54 -10.37 -12.18
CA ARG A 105 -14.48 -8.93 -11.90
C ARG A 105 -13.36 -8.59 -10.91
N VAL A 106 -13.20 -9.39 -9.85
CA VAL A 106 -12.09 -9.22 -8.89
C VAL A 106 -10.75 -9.39 -9.60
N ILE A 107 -10.61 -10.46 -10.39
CA ILE A 107 -9.38 -10.73 -11.14
C ILE A 107 -9.05 -9.57 -12.09
N GLU A 108 -10.03 -9.04 -12.84
CA GLU A 108 -9.74 -7.94 -13.78
C GLU A 108 -9.31 -6.66 -13.05
N ALA A 109 -9.91 -6.36 -11.89
CA ALA A 109 -9.50 -5.22 -11.07
C ALA A 109 -8.09 -5.38 -10.48
N ASP A 110 -7.74 -6.60 -10.07
CA ASP A 110 -6.39 -6.94 -9.61
C ASP A 110 -5.37 -6.82 -10.74
N LEU A 111 -5.70 -7.31 -11.94
CA LEU A 111 -4.86 -7.18 -13.13
C LEU A 111 -4.61 -5.71 -13.48
N GLU A 112 -5.64 -4.86 -13.40
CA GLU A 112 -5.49 -3.43 -13.66
C GLU A 112 -4.61 -2.74 -12.60
N SER A 113 -4.79 -3.09 -11.32
CA SER A 113 -3.95 -2.58 -10.23
C SER A 113 -2.48 -2.99 -10.42
N LEU A 114 -2.23 -4.24 -10.86
CA LEU A 114 -0.88 -4.75 -11.16
C LEU A 114 -0.26 -4.07 -12.39
N ARG A 115 -1.03 -3.87 -13.46
CA ARG A 115 -0.58 -3.12 -14.66
C ARG A 115 -0.22 -1.68 -14.29
N THR A 116 -1.04 -1.03 -13.48
CA THR A 116 -0.80 0.32 -12.99
C THR A 116 0.49 0.38 -12.17
N LEU A 117 0.68 -0.55 -11.22
CA LEU A 117 1.90 -0.64 -10.42
C LEU A 117 3.13 -0.78 -11.32
N ALA A 118 3.10 -1.72 -12.27
CA ALA A 118 4.22 -1.97 -13.19
C ALA A 118 4.56 -0.76 -14.09
N ALA A 119 3.60 0.12 -14.36
CA ALA A 119 3.77 1.27 -15.23
C ALA A 119 4.13 2.59 -14.50
N SER A 120 3.98 2.66 -13.17
CA SER A 120 4.00 3.95 -12.44
C SER A 120 4.92 4.00 -11.22
N PHE A 121 5.64 2.93 -10.92
CA PHE A 121 6.61 2.95 -9.82
C PHE A 121 7.86 3.76 -10.21
N SER A 122 8.51 4.34 -9.20
CA SER A 122 9.81 4.99 -9.34
C SER A 122 10.91 3.98 -9.00
N GLU A 123 11.83 3.74 -9.94
CA GLU A 123 13.00 2.88 -9.70
C GLU A 123 13.87 3.46 -8.57
N GLU A 124 14.08 4.78 -8.58
CA GLU A 124 14.87 5.51 -7.58
C GLU A 124 14.27 5.36 -6.18
N ASP A 125 12.94 5.53 -6.04
CA ASP A 125 12.27 5.36 -4.74
C ASP A 125 12.31 3.91 -4.28
N LEU A 126 12.22 2.94 -5.20
CA LEU A 126 12.31 1.51 -4.86
C LEU A 126 13.72 1.12 -4.40
N GLU A 127 14.75 1.62 -5.07
CA GLU A 127 16.15 1.44 -4.66
C GLU A 127 16.41 2.06 -3.29
N GLU A 128 15.95 3.27 -3.06
CA GLU A 128 16.08 3.95 -1.77
C GLU A 128 15.33 3.21 -0.67
N PHE A 129 14.06 2.85 -0.90
CA PHE A 129 13.24 2.09 0.04
C PHE A 129 13.90 0.78 0.46
N THR A 130 14.48 0.04 -0.49
CA THR A 130 15.20 -1.20 -0.18
C THR A 130 16.53 -0.94 0.53
N ARG A 131 17.29 0.10 0.15
CA ARG A 131 18.53 0.49 0.84
C ARG A 131 18.28 0.77 2.32
N LEU A 132 17.22 1.51 2.63
CA LEU A 132 16.81 1.82 4.01
C LEU A 132 16.52 0.56 4.82
N ILE A 133 15.81 -0.41 4.25
CA ILE A 133 15.57 -1.72 4.88
C ILE A 133 16.88 -2.49 5.09
N GLN A 134 17.80 -2.46 4.12
CA GLN A 134 19.06 -3.16 4.23
C GLN A 134 19.90 -2.63 5.40
N GLU A 135 20.04 -1.31 5.53
CA GLU A 135 20.88 -0.64 6.52
C GLU A 135 20.35 -0.72 7.95
N ALA A 136 19.03 -0.77 8.13
CA ALA A 136 18.41 -0.77 9.45
C ALA A 136 18.82 -2.00 10.29
N ARG A 137 19.13 -1.80 11.57
CA ARG A 137 19.42 -2.90 12.51
C ARG A 137 18.15 -3.71 12.80
N ARG A 138 17.03 -3.03 13.05
CA ARG A 138 15.70 -3.64 13.18
C ARG A 138 14.71 -2.96 12.26
N VAL A 139 13.77 -3.74 11.74
CA VAL A 139 12.69 -3.27 10.87
C VAL A 139 11.37 -3.63 11.52
N THR A 140 10.56 -2.61 11.83
CA THR A 140 9.22 -2.79 12.40
C THR A 140 8.17 -2.37 11.41
N ILE A 141 7.30 -3.29 11.02
CA ILE A 141 6.25 -3.05 10.02
C ILE A 141 4.92 -2.79 10.72
N LEU A 142 4.34 -1.62 10.50
CA LEU A 142 3.02 -1.25 11.00
C LEU A 142 1.98 -1.42 9.89
N GLY A 143 0.92 -2.18 10.17
CA GLY A 143 -0.24 -2.27 9.28
C GLY A 143 -1.44 -2.77 10.06
N PHE A 144 -2.51 -1.98 10.14
CA PHE A 144 -3.64 -2.26 11.04
C PHE A 144 -4.91 -2.62 10.26
N ARG A 145 -5.86 -3.24 10.97
CA ARG A 145 -7.15 -3.72 10.43
C ARG A 145 -6.91 -4.67 9.26
N TYR A 146 -7.48 -4.44 8.08
CA TYR A 146 -7.34 -5.37 6.95
C TYR A 146 -5.91 -5.42 6.39
N LEU A 147 -5.06 -4.43 6.70
CA LEU A 147 -3.64 -4.41 6.33
C LEU A 147 -2.76 -5.20 7.31
N SER A 148 -3.33 -5.78 8.39
CA SER A 148 -2.58 -6.62 9.33
C SER A 148 -1.94 -7.82 8.62
N SER A 149 -2.70 -8.49 7.75
CA SER A 149 -2.20 -9.63 6.99
C SER A 149 -1.06 -9.25 6.06
N ALA A 150 -1.12 -8.07 5.44
CA ALA A 150 -0.06 -7.56 4.58
C ALA A 150 1.22 -7.24 5.39
N ALA A 151 1.08 -6.64 6.57
CA ALA A 151 2.20 -6.38 7.46
C ALA A 151 2.84 -7.67 8.01
N ASP A 152 2.04 -8.64 8.46
CA ASP A 152 2.53 -9.93 8.92
C ASP A 152 3.22 -10.70 7.78
N TYR A 153 2.62 -10.72 6.59
CA TYR A 153 3.22 -11.33 5.40
C TYR A 153 4.56 -10.69 5.06
N PHE A 154 4.62 -9.36 5.00
CA PHE A 154 5.85 -8.68 4.62
C PHE A 154 6.95 -8.88 5.68
N ALA A 155 6.59 -8.86 6.96
CA ALA A 155 7.52 -9.12 8.05
C ALA A 155 8.03 -10.55 8.00
N TYR A 156 7.15 -11.53 7.79
CA TYR A 156 7.53 -12.93 7.60
C TYR A 156 8.50 -13.09 6.42
N SER A 157 8.17 -12.56 5.25
CA SER A 157 8.98 -12.70 4.04
C SER A 157 10.34 -12.03 4.18
N LEU A 158 10.40 -10.80 4.70
CA LEU A 158 11.67 -10.13 4.99
C LEU A 158 12.48 -10.86 6.07
N SER A 159 11.81 -11.43 7.08
CA SER A 159 12.47 -12.19 8.15
C SER A 159 13.19 -13.43 7.64
N LYS A 160 12.88 -13.94 6.44
CA LYS A 160 13.61 -15.06 5.82
C LYS A 160 15.01 -14.66 5.36
N ILE A 161 15.19 -13.41 4.93
CA ILE A 161 16.45 -12.92 4.36
C ILE A 161 17.21 -11.94 5.26
N LYS A 162 16.52 -11.32 6.23
CA LYS A 162 17.08 -10.34 7.16
C LYS A 162 16.67 -10.63 8.61
N ALA A 163 17.60 -10.49 9.55
CA ALA A 163 17.32 -10.60 10.98
C ALA A 163 16.68 -9.30 11.52
N GLY A 164 16.01 -9.39 12.67
CA GLY A 164 15.47 -8.20 13.35
C GLY A 164 14.24 -7.58 12.66
N VAL A 165 13.49 -8.37 11.89
CA VAL A 165 12.24 -7.92 11.25
C VAL A 165 11.04 -8.39 12.08
N SER A 166 10.09 -7.49 12.34
CA SER A 166 8.85 -7.82 13.06
C SER A 166 7.67 -6.96 12.59
N ALA A 167 6.45 -7.41 12.87
CA ALA A 167 5.24 -6.65 12.62
C ALA A 167 4.58 -6.14 13.93
N ILE A 168 3.87 -5.03 13.81
CA ILE A 168 2.84 -4.58 14.76
C ILE A 168 1.56 -4.41 13.97
N THR A 169 0.60 -5.29 14.22
CA THR A 169 -0.63 -5.35 13.43
C THR A 169 -1.86 -4.80 14.13
N ARG A 170 -1.69 -4.34 15.37
CA ARG A 170 -2.76 -3.82 16.23
C ARG A 170 -2.24 -2.65 17.04
N GLY A 171 -3.05 -1.59 17.15
CA GLY A 171 -2.82 -0.52 18.10
C GLY A 171 -3.40 -0.89 19.47
N ASP A 172 -2.62 -1.56 20.31
CA ASP A 172 -2.97 -1.80 21.71
C ASP A 172 -2.34 -0.73 22.63
N SER A 173 -2.60 -0.85 23.93
CA SER A 173 -2.04 0.06 24.94
C SER A 173 -0.50 0.06 24.98
N THR A 174 0.14 -1.02 24.52
CA THR A 174 1.60 -1.21 24.57
C THR A 174 2.32 -0.66 23.34
N LEU A 175 1.60 -0.27 22.28
CA LEU A 175 2.21 0.27 21.06
C LEU A 175 3.15 1.45 21.34
N SER A 176 2.76 2.32 22.29
CA SER A 176 3.58 3.46 22.70
C SER A 176 4.90 3.02 23.29
N ASP A 177 4.88 2.01 24.16
CA ASP A 177 6.05 1.47 24.86
C ASP A 177 6.98 0.77 23.86
N ARG A 178 6.41 0.02 22.91
CA ARG A 178 7.18 -0.61 21.82
C ARG A 178 7.90 0.44 20.98
N ILE A 179 7.18 1.50 20.57
CA ILE A 179 7.81 2.63 19.87
C ILE A 179 8.92 3.20 20.75
N GLN A 180 8.69 3.44 22.06
CA GLN A 180 9.65 4.02 23.00
C GLN A 180 11.02 3.32 23.00
N THR A 181 11.06 2.00 22.78
CA THR A 181 12.30 1.19 22.75
C THR A 181 13.08 1.26 21.44
N MET A 182 12.60 1.99 20.44
CA MET A 182 13.29 2.20 19.16
C MET A 182 14.28 3.37 19.23
N ASP A 183 15.35 3.26 18.44
CA ASP A 183 16.42 4.26 18.29
C ASP A 183 16.74 4.55 16.81
N GLY A 184 17.77 5.38 16.55
CA GLY A 184 18.12 5.85 15.21
C GLY A 184 18.62 4.77 14.25
N ASP A 185 18.98 3.59 14.76
CA ASP A 185 19.40 2.44 13.93
C ASP A 185 18.20 1.59 13.50
N ASP A 186 17.01 1.88 14.00
CA ASP A 186 15.78 1.17 13.65
C ASP A 186 15.00 1.87 12.54
N LEU A 187 14.25 1.09 11.78
CA LEU A 187 13.38 1.56 10.71
C LEU A 187 11.94 1.13 10.96
N VAL A 188 11.02 2.07 10.77
CA VAL A 188 9.58 1.77 10.74
C VAL A 188 9.07 1.77 9.31
N VAL A 189 8.42 0.68 8.91
CA VAL A 189 7.70 0.61 7.63
C VAL A 189 6.21 0.75 7.91
N VAL A 190 5.52 1.72 7.32
CA VAL A 190 4.08 1.92 7.51
C VAL A 190 3.33 1.53 6.24
N ILE A 191 2.44 0.55 6.35
CA ILE A 191 1.53 0.14 5.28
C ILE A 191 0.17 0.75 5.58
N ALA A 192 -0.24 1.76 4.81
CA ALA A 192 -1.47 2.51 5.05
C ALA A 192 -2.21 2.78 3.73
N PHE A 193 -3.47 2.37 3.63
CA PHE A 193 -4.31 2.55 2.45
C PHE A 193 -5.61 3.25 2.84
N ALA A 194 -6.38 3.72 1.85
CA ALA A 194 -7.61 4.49 2.02
C ALA A 194 -8.50 4.00 3.17
N ARG A 195 -9.11 4.98 3.86
CA ARG A 195 -9.70 4.91 5.20
C ARG A 195 -8.71 5.02 6.36
N TYR A 196 -7.40 4.90 6.08
CA TYR A 196 -6.27 5.26 6.95
C TYR A 196 -6.59 5.16 8.45
N PRO A 197 -6.51 3.95 9.05
CA PRO A 197 -6.91 3.73 10.44
C PRO A 197 -6.31 4.78 11.37
N SER A 198 -7.15 5.45 12.16
CA SER A 198 -6.73 6.62 12.95
C SER A 198 -5.65 6.30 13.98
N ASP A 199 -5.68 5.07 14.51
CA ASP A 199 -4.67 4.49 15.38
C ASP A 199 -3.33 4.26 14.66
N LEU A 200 -3.35 3.77 13.41
CA LEU A 200 -2.15 3.64 12.58
C LEU A 200 -1.54 5.02 12.26
N VAL A 201 -2.37 5.99 11.88
CA VAL A 201 -1.92 7.36 11.59
C VAL A 201 -1.35 8.02 12.85
N ALA A 202 -1.97 7.81 14.01
CA ALA A 202 -1.44 8.30 15.28
C ALA A 202 -0.08 7.66 15.62
N ALA A 203 0.09 6.37 15.35
CA ALA A 203 1.36 5.66 15.51
C ALA A 203 2.45 6.24 14.61
N ALA A 204 2.16 6.42 13.31
CA ALA A 204 3.10 7.00 12.34
C ALA A 204 3.53 8.41 12.75
N ARG A 205 2.58 9.25 13.22
CA ARG A 205 2.90 10.59 13.76
C ARG A 205 3.81 10.53 14.97
N ARG A 206 3.64 9.55 15.86
CA ARG A 206 4.49 9.38 17.04
C ARG A 206 5.90 8.92 16.66
N VAL A 207 6.03 8.02 15.69
CA VAL A 207 7.32 7.60 15.13
C VAL A 207 8.06 8.82 14.57
N HIS A 208 7.40 9.58 13.69
CA HIS A 208 7.95 10.79 13.09
C HIS A 208 8.33 11.85 14.15
N ALA A 209 7.46 12.11 15.13
CA ALA A 209 7.71 13.09 16.19
C ALA A 209 8.92 12.74 17.09
N ARG A 210 9.36 11.47 17.10
CA ARG A 210 10.56 11.03 17.81
C ARG A 210 11.84 11.09 16.97
N GLY A 211 11.75 11.52 15.71
CA GLY A 211 12.87 11.52 14.78
C GLY A 211 13.33 10.12 14.36
N LEU A 212 12.47 9.10 14.53
CA LEU A 212 12.75 7.76 14.05
C LEU A 212 12.59 7.71 12.53
N ARG A 213 13.42 6.89 11.88
CA ARG A 213 13.34 6.69 10.43
C ARG A 213 12.06 5.95 10.07
N MET A 214 11.37 6.44 9.04
CA MET A 214 10.12 5.87 8.60
C MET A 214 10.01 5.88 7.07
N ILE A 215 9.58 4.75 6.50
CA ILE A 215 9.20 4.62 5.09
C ILE A 215 7.78 4.11 4.97
N ALA A 216 7.09 4.39 3.87
CA ALA A 216 5.68 4.06 3.72
C ALA A 216 5.35 3.33 2.40
N ILE A 217 4.38 2.42 2.46
CA ILE A 217 3.67 1.88 1.30
C ILE A 217 2.22 2.35 1.41
N THR A 218 1.76 3.13 0.43
CA THR A 218 0.43 3.74 0.48
C THR A 218 -0.21 3.87 -0.90
N ASP A 219 -1.45 4.33 -0.98
CA ASP A 219 -2.25 4.38 -2.21
C ASP A 219 -2.19 5.73 -2.93
N SER A 220 -1.75 6.79 -2.27
CA SER A 220 -1.71 8.13 -2.85
C SER A 220 -0.74 9.07 -2.12
N PRO A 221 -0.14 10.05 -2.83
CA PRO A 221 0.58 11.18 -2.20
C PRO A 221 -0.26 11.96 -1.19
N MET A 222 -1.59 11.87 -1.27
CA MET A 222 -2.53 12.50 -0.34
C MET A 222 -2.69 11.74 0.98
N SER A 223 -2.05 10.59 1.12
CA SER A 223 -2.07 9.78 2.33
C SER A 223 -1.53 10.56 3.53
N PRO A 224 -2.16 10.47 4.71
CA PRO A 224 -1.71 11.18 5.91
C PRO A 224 -0.37 10.69 6.45
N VAL A 225 0.16 9.56 5.96
CA VAL A 225 1.48 9.03 6.35
C VAL A 225 2.58 9.36 5.35
N ALA A 226 2.25 9.69 4.09
CA ALA A 226 3.23 10.04 3.06
C ALA A 226 4.16 11.21 3.47
N PRO A 227 3.66 12.36 3.98
CA PRO A 227 4.54 13.49 4.35
C PRO A 227 5.38 13.24 5.60
N LEU A 228 5.17 12.11 6.29
CA LEU A 228 5.91 11.75 7.50
C LEU A 228 7.10 10.82 7.19
N ALA A 229 7.11 10.21 6.00
CA ALA A 229 8.07 9.20 5.59
C ALA A 229 9.25 9.81 4.81
N GLU A 230 10.44 9.25 4.98
CA GLU A 230 11.67 9.55 4.23
C GLU A 230 11.51 9.15 2.75
N THR A 231 10.87 8.00 2.51
CA THR A 231 10.56 7.47 1.17
C THR A 231 9.20 6.79 1.18
N THR A 232 8.41 7.00 0.13
CA THR A 232 7.06 6.42 0.00
C THR A 232 6.91 5.73 -1.34
N LEU A 233 6.48 4.46 -1.32
CA LEU A 233 6.06 3.73 -2.51
C LEU A 233 4.53 3.79 -2.66
N TYR A 234 4.07 4.14 -3.85
CA TYR A 234 2.66 4.27 -4.15
C TYR A 234 2.13 3.05 -4.90
N VAL A 235 1.06 2.45 -4.37
CA VAL A 235 0.36 1.32 -4.99
C VAL A 235 -1.11 1.68 -5.07
N LYS A 236 -1.61 1.94 -6.28
CA LYS A 236 -3.05 2.08 -6.48
C LYS A 236 -3.71 0.72 -6.30
N THR A 237 -4.70 0.67 -5.40
CA THR A 237 -5.56 -0.50 -5.23
C THR A 237 -6.99 -0.08 -5.49
N ASP A 238 -7.64 -0.73 -6.44
CA ASP A 238 -9.08 -0.58 -6.55
C ASP A 238 -9.78 -1.29 -5.38
N MET A 239 -10.76 -0.60 -4.81
CA MET A 239 -11.69 -1.21 -3.87
C MET A 239 -12.95 -1.59 -4.63
N VAL A 240 -12.87 -2.68 -5.41
CA VAL A 240 -14.03 -3.26 -6.09
C VAL A 240 -14.94 -3.99 -5.10
N GLU A 241 -14.41 -4.38 -3.94
CA GLU A 241 -15.08 -5.15 -2.88
C GLU A 241 -15.30 -4.36 -1.58
N PHE A 242 -15.75 -5.08 -0.54
CA PHE A 242 -15.93 -4.62 0.84
C PHE A 242 -14.62 -4.26 1.55
N VAL A 243 -13.52 -4.86 1.10
CA VAL A 243 -12.18 -4.78 1.67
C VAL A 243 -11.23 -4.60 0.48
N GLY A 244 -10.22 -3.75 0.62
CA GLY A 244 -9.27 -3.53 -0.47
C GLY A 244 -8.46 -4.79 -0.79
N SER A 245 -8.17 -4.98 -2.08
CA SER A 245 -7.30 -6.06 -2.55
C SER A 245 -5.86 -5.89 -2.06
N LEU A 246 -5.22 -7.02 -1.76
CA LEU A 246 -3.79 -7.09 -1.40
C LEU A 246 -2.92 -7.60 -2.55
N SER A 247 -3.48 -7.86 -3.73
CA SER A 247 -2.73 -8.43 -4.87
C SER A 247 -1.57 -7.54 -5.31
N ALA A 248 -1.82 -6.26 -5.63
CA ALA A 248 -0.76 -5.33 -6.01
C ALA A 248 0.22 -4.98 -4.86
N PRO A 249 -0.25 -4.70 -3.62
CA PRO A 249 0.65 -4.51 -2.47
C PRO A 249 1.57 -5.70 -2.22
N THR A 250 1.04 -6.92 -2.30
CA THR A 250 1.82 -8.15 -2.11
C THR A 250 2.84 -8.36 -3.22
N ALA A 251 2.49 -8.04 -4.47
CA ALA A 251 3.42 -8.09 -5.60
C ALA A 251 4.62 -7.14 -5.38
N LEU A 252 4.37 -5.90 -4.93
CA LEU A 252 5.45 -4.97 -4.58
C LEU A 252 6.32 -5.51 -3.43
N MET A 253 5.71 -6.05 -2.37
CA MET A 253 6.44 -6.64 -1.25
C MET A 253 7.34 -7.81 -1.70
N ASN A 254 6.85 -8.64 -2.62
CA ASN A 254 7.63 -9.75 -3.19
C ASN A 254 8.82 -9.25 -4.01
N ALA A 255 8.63 -8.20 -4.81
CA ALA A 255 9.73 -7.57 -5.55
C ALA A 255 10.80 -7.03 -4.59
N ILE A 256 10.38 -6.31 -3.53
CA ILE A 256 11.29 -5.78 -2.49
C ILE A 256 12.08 -6.91 -1.82
N VAL A 257 11.42 -7.98 -1.38
CA VAL A 257 12.08 -9.12 -0.73
C VAL A 257 13.06 -9.80 -1.68
N SER A 258 12.67 -10.01 -2.94
CA SER A 258 13.52 -10.68 -3.94
C SER A 258 14.77 -9.87 -4.25
N TYR A 259 14.60 -8.57 -4.48
CA TYR A 259 15.71 -7.65 -4.74
C TYR A 259 16.66 -7.52 -3.54
N LEU A 260 16.12 -7.40 -2.33
CA LEU A 260 16.92 -7.41 -1.09
C LEU A 260 17.65 -8.73 -0.88
N GLY A 261 17.03 -9.87 -1.20
CA GLY A 261 17.66 -11.18 -1.11
C GLY A 261 18.91 -11.25 -1.99
N ILE A 262 18.82 -10.76 -3.23
CA ILE A 262 19.95 -10.66 -4.16
C ILE A 262 21.04 -9.75 -3.58
N ARG A 263 20.67 -8.56 -3.08
CA ARG A 263 21.63 -7.59 -2.51
C ARG A 263 22.34 -8.08 -1.25
N LEU A 264 21.64 -8.78 -0.37
CA LEU A 264 22.21 -9.34 0.87
C LEU A 264 23.10 -10.57 0.59
N GLY A 265 22.92 -11.22 -0.56
CA GLY A 265 23.76 -12.30 -1.07
C GLY A 265 24.02 -13.39 -0.04
N LYS A 266 25.30 -13.60 0.32
CA LYS A 266 25.74 -14.65 1.25
C LYS A 266 25.07 -14.56 2.63
N SER A 267 24.71 -13.37 3.09
CA SER A 267 24.05 -13.21 4.39
C SER A 267 22.62 -13.76 4.36
N ALA A 268 21.88 -13.50 3.29
CA ALA A 268 20.54 -14.05 3.09
C ALA A 268 20.58 -15.58 2.96
N ILE A 269 21.53 -16.11 2.18
CA ILE A 269 21.72 -17.56 2.00
C ILE A 269 21.95 -18.26 3.35
N ARG A 270 22.91 -17.77 4.17
CA ARG A 270 23.18 -18.35 5.49
C ARG A 270 21.95 -18.35 6.40
N ARG A 271 21.16 -17.29 6.33
CA ARG A 271 19.94 -17.17 7.13
C ARG A 271 18.87 -18.16 6.70
N LEU A 272 18.65 -18.30 5.40
CA LEU A 272 17.71 -19.28 4.85
C LEU A 272 18.10 -20.70 5.27
N GLN A 273 19.39 -21.05 5.13
CA GLN A 273 19.91 -22.35 5.57
C GLN A 273 19.65 -22.61 7.06
N ALA A 274 19.96 -21.66 7.94
CA ALA A 274 19.70 -21.81 9.38
C ALA A 274 18.20 -21.98 9.71
N LEU A 275 17.31 -21.31 8.96
CA LEU A 275 15.87 -21.46 9.12
C LEU A 275 15.36 -22.82 8.62
N GLU A 276 15.90 -23.31 7.50
CA GLU A 276 15.58 -24.64 6.94
C GLU A 276 16.04 -25.77 7.86
N GLU A 277 17.23 -25.64 8.46
CA GLU A 277 17.73 -26.54 9.50
C GLU A 277 16.80 -26.56 10.73
N SER A 278 16.40 -25.38 11.21
CA SER A 278 15.46 -25.27 12.34
C SER A 278 14.11 -25.92 12.04
N VAL A 279 13.57 -25.71 10.83
CA VAL A 279 12.31 -26.32 10.39
C VAL A 279 12.41 -27.84 10.35
N THR A 280 13.54 -28.36 9.83
CA THR A 280 13.79 -29.79 9.74
C THR A 280 13.89 -30.41 11.14
N ALA A 281 14.62 -29.76 12.05
CA ALA A 281 14.80 -30.21 13.43
C ALA A 281 13.49 -30.24 14.24
N THR A 282 12.57 -29.32 13.94
CA THR A 282 11.30 -29.17 14.68
C THR A 282 10.12 -29.91 14.03
N GLY A 283 10.31 -30.48 12.83
CA GLY A 283 9.26 -31.24 12.14
C GLY A 283 8.04 -30.40 11.76
N ILE A 284 8.21 -29.09 11.52
CA ILE A 284 7.10 -28.15 11.26
C ILE A 284 6.28 -28.52 10.01
N TYR A 285 6.91 -29.12 9.00
CA TYR A 285 6.22 -29.57 7.79
C TYR A 285 5.98 -31.08 7.81
N VAL A 286 4.80 -31.49 7.35
CA VAL A 286 4.52 -32.89 7.06
C VAL A 286 5.48 -33.34 5.95
N PRO A 287 6.28 -34.39 6.16
CA PRO A 287 7.18 -34.89 5.13
C PRO A 287 6.39 -35.24 3.86
N GLY A 288 6.76 -34.65 2.73
CA GLY A 288 6.25 -35.08 1.44
C GLY A 288 6.65 -36.54 1.17
N LYS A 289 5.82 -37.31 0.47
CA LYS A 289 6.23 -38.62 -0.06
C LYS A 289 7.34 -38.39 -1.10
N GLY A 290 8.60 -38.47 -0.66
CA GLY A 290 9.79 -38.39 -1.51
C GLY A 290 10.41 -36.99 -1.56
N SER A 291 11.75 -36.97 -1.46
CA SER A 291 12.71 -35.86 -1.50
C SER A 291 12.79 -34.94 -0.27
N ARG A 292 14.02 -34.80 0.28
CA ARG A 292 14.37 -33.67 1.14
C ARG A 292 14.52 -32.42 0.26
N PRO A 293 14.23 -31.22 0.76
CA PRO A 293 14.36 -29.97 -0.01
C PRO A 293 15.75 -29.76 -0.62
N ALA A 294 16.81 -30.21 0.07
CA ALA A 294 18.19 -30.15 -0.41
C ALA A 294 18.46 -31.01 -1.67
N ASP A 295 17.75 -32.14 -1.80
CA ASP A 295 17.89 -33.03 -2.95
C ASP A 295 17.24 -32.41 -4.20
N ALA A 296 16.08 -31.77 -4.02
CA ALA A 296 15.36 -31.10 -5.10
C ALA A 296 16.12 -29.89 -5.67
N LEU A 297 16.86 -29.15 -4.82
CA LEU A 297 17.70 -28.05 -5.29
C LEU A 297 18.89 -28.60 -6.09
N ALA A 298 19.60 -29.61 -5.59
CA ALA A 298 20.74 -30.22 -6.27
C ALA A 298 20.38 -30.82 -7.64
N ASP A 299 19.18 -31.41 -7.74
CA ASP A 299 18.60 -31.90 -9.00
C ASP A 299 18.27 -30.75 -9.97
N LEU A 300 17.79 -29.60 -9.46
CA LEU A 300 17.47 -28.43 -10.28
C LEU A 300 18.70 -27.71 -10.84
N ILE A 301 19.83 -27.70 -10.11
CA ILE A 301 21.10 -27.08 -10.55
C ILE A 301 22.04 -28.06 -11.27
N GLY A 302 21.64 -29.32 -11.45
CA GLY A 302 22.44 -30.32 -12.15
C GLY A 302 23.74 -30.72 -11.43
N ILE A 303 23.84 -30.52 -10.11
CA ILE A 303 25.03 -30.85 -9.31
C ILE A 303 24.87 -32.23 -8.63
N ALA A 304 24.14 -33.14 -9.25
CA ALA A 304 24.16 -34.55 -8.85
C ALA A 304 25.55 -35.12 -9.15
N GLY A 305 26.41 -35.09 -8.13
CA GLY A 305 27.77 -35.58 -8.19
C GLY A 305 27.82 -37.02 -8.72
N LYS A 306 28.75 -37.23 -9.65
CA LYS A 306 29.30 -38.55 -10.01
C LYS A 306 29.67 -39.28 -8.71
N ARG A 307 28.78 -40.12 -8.19
CA ARG A 307 29.19 -41.18 -7.27
C ARG A 307 30.00 -42.16 -8.09
N ALA A 308 31.30 -42.13 -7.86
CA ALA A 308 32.26 -43.07 -8.40
C ALA A 308 31.76 -44.50 -8.15
N ARG A 309 31.55 -45.26 -9.23
CA ARG A 309 31.64 -46.70 -9.19
C ARG A 309 33.12 -47.06 -9.05
N THR A 310 33.55 -47.36 -7.83
CA THR A 310 34.77 -48.12 -7.58
C THR A 310 34.35 -49.50 -7.09
N ARG A 311 34.54 -50.47 -8.01
CA ARG A 311 34.58 -51.94 -7.91
C ARG A 311 33.49 -52.64 -7.10
#